data_AF-A0A0E1W7B0-F1
#
_entry.id   AF-A0A0E1W7B0-F1
#
_cell.length_a   1.000
_cell.length_b   1.000
_cell.length_c   1.000
_cell.angle_alpha   90.00
_cell.angle_beta   90.00
_cell.angle_gamma   90.00
#
_symmetry.space_group_name_H-M   'P 1'
#
loop_
_entity.id
_entity.type
_entity.pdbx_description
1 polymer ?
#
loop_
_entity_poly.entity_id
_entity_poly.type
_entity_poly.pdbx_seq_one_letter_code
_entity_poly.pdbx_strand_id
1 'polypeptide(L)' 'MYRKGIVLEIQFPPQRLNDAAGDPYWIDLTLDEARRLHRQLSARLATEAGANQPLDTFSLD' A
#
# COMPACT_ATOMS: atom_id res chain seq x y z
N MET A 1 9.65 4.47 10.59
CA MET A 1 9.48 5.94 10.41
C MET A 1 8.00 6.25 10.64
N TYR A 2 7.61 6.94 11.72
CA TYR A 2 6.19 7.23 11.97
C TYR A 2 5.78 8.46 11.14
N ARG A 3 5.01 8.27 10.07
CA ARG A 3 4.44 9.36 9.28
C ARG A 3 2.97 9.52 9.67
N LYS A 4 2.66 10.65 10.29
CA LYS A 4 1.31 10.99 10.74
C LYS A 4 0.33 10.91 9.56
N GLY A 5 -0.75 10.14 9.71
CA GLY A 5 -1.78 9.98 8.70
C GLY A 5 -1.52 8.91 7.63
N ILE A 6 -0.38 8.21 7.68
CA ILE A 6 -0.16 7.03 6.82
C ILE A 6 -0.66 5.77 7.54
N VAL A 7 -1.49 5.00 6.85
CA VAL A 7 -2.11 3.78 7.40
C VAL A 7 -1.56 2.49 6.78
N LEU A 8 -0.90 2.57 5.62
CA LEU A 8 -0.36 1.44 4.88
C LEU A 8 0.95 1.82 4.18
N GLU A 9 1.95 0.94 4.24
CA GLU A 9 3.16 0.96 3.42
C GLU A 9 3.10 -0.15 2.38
N ILE A 10 3.29 0.20 1.10
CA ILE A 10 3.37 -0.77 0.02
C ILE A 10 4.85 -1.02 -0.31
N GLN A 11 5.27 -2.27 -0.19
CA GLN A 11 6.63 -2.72 -0.50
C GLN A 11 6.60 -3.54 -1.78
N PHE A 12 7.52 -3.26 -2.70
CA PHE A 12 7.61 -3.94 -3.99
C PHE A 12 9.06 -3.99 -4.47
N PRO A 13 9.45 -5.00 -5.26
CA PRO A 13 10.77 -5.05 -5.86
C PRO A 13 10.95 -3.91 -6.90
N PRO A 14 12.16 -3.34 -7.05
CA PRO A 14 12.39 -2.17 -7.92
C PRO A 14 11.91 -2.35 -9.36
N GLN A 15 11.91 -3.58 -9.88
CA GLN A 15 11.49 -3.92 -11.23
C GLN A 15 10.00 -3.66 -11.50
N ARG A 16 9.18 -3.51 -10.45
CA ARG A 16 7.76 -3.16 -10.58
C ARG A 16 7.50 -1.67 -10.76
N LEU A 17 8.50 -0.83 -10.47
CA LEU A 17 8.39 0.60 -10.72
C LEU A 17 8.40 0.85 -12.22
N ASN A 18 7.29 1.37 -12.75
CA ASN A 18 7.25 1.86 -14.12
C ASN A 18 7.68 3.34 -14.11
N ASP A 19 8.91 3.58 -14.54
CA ASP A 19 9.51 4.90 -14.74
C ASP A 19 9.72 5.25 -16.22
N ALA A 20 9.29 4.37 -17.14
CA ALA A 20 9.56 4.49 -18.56
C ALA A 20 8.85 5.65 -19.24
N ALA A 21 7.70 6.08 -18.72
CA ALA A 21 6.93 7.21 -19.23
C ALA A 21 7.29 8.56 -18.57
N GLY A 22 8.27 8.56 -17.66
CA GLY A 22 8.52 9.71 -16.78
C GLY A 22 7.43 9.87 -15.72
N ASP A 23 7.39 11.05 -15.09
CA ASP A 23 6.43 11.31 -14.02
C ASP A 23 4.98 11.48 -14.54
N PRO A 24 3.99 10.90 -13.83
CA PRO A 24 4.10 10.19 -12.55
C PRO A 24 4.54 8.73 -12.72
N TYR A 25 5.35 8.24 -11.77
CA TYR A 25 5.63 6.81 -11.66
C TYR A 25 4.40 6.01 -11.21
N TRP A 26 4.27 4.79 -11.71
CA TRP A 26 3.21 3.88 -11.28
C TRP A 26 3.74 2.45 -11.09
N ILE A 27 2.94 1.66 -10.37
CA ILE A 27 3.10 0.22 -10.24
C ILE A 27 1.81 -0.43 -10.73
N ASP A 28 1.93 -1.45 -11.56
CA ASP A 28 0.77 -2.24 -11.96
C ASP A 28 0.41 -3.23 -10.86
N LEU A 29 -0.89 -3.42 -10.63
CA LEU A 29 -1.41 -4.46 -9.75
C LEU A 29 -2.08 -5.53 -10.59
N THR A 30 -1.79 -6.79 -10.28
CA THR A 30 -2.65 -7.89 -10.72
C THR A 30 -4.02 -7.79 -10.04
N LEU A 31 -5.03 -8.45 -10.61
CA LEU A 31 -6.36 -8.48 -10.02
C LEU A 31 -6.36 -9.03 -8.59
N ASP A 32 -5.54 -10.04 -8.32
CA ASP A 32 -5.46 -10.66 -7.00
C ASP A 32 -4.77 -9.76 -5.98
N GLU A 33 -3.73 -9.03 -6.39
CA GLU A 33 -3.10 -8.00 -5.54
C GLU A 33 -4.06 -6.87 -5.22
N ALA A 34 -4.78 -6.36 -6.21
CA ALA A 34 -5.79 -5.32 -5.99
C ALA A 34 -6.87 -5.78 -5.00
N ARG A 35 -7.33 -7.04 -5.10
CA ARG A 35 -8.29 -7.63 -4.14
C ARG A 35 -7.70 -7.79 -2.74
N ARG A 36 -6.45 -8.21 -2.63
CA ARG A 36 -5.75 -8.31 -1.32
C ARG A 36 -5.60 -6.94 -0.67
N LEU A 37 -5.12 -5.96 -1.44
CA LEU A 37 -4.95 -4.58 -0.99
C LEU A 37 -6.28 -3.98 -0.51
N HIS A 38 -7.34 -4.14 -1.30
CA HIS A 38 -8.68 -3.66 -0.94
C HIS A 38 -9.15 -4.26 0.38
N ARG A 39 -9.06 -5.59 0.57
CA ARG A 39 -9.48 -6.24 1.82
C ARG A 39 -8.73 -5.72 3.04
N GLN A 40 -7.42 -5.54 2.92
CA GLN A 40 -6.59 -5.03 4.01
C GLN A 40 -6.98 -3.58 4.38
N LEU A 41 -7.14 -2.71 3.37
CA LEU A 41 -7.59 -1.33 3.58
C LEU A 41 -8.99 -1.27 4.19
N SER A 42 -9.94 -2.06 3.70
CA SER A 42 -11.29 -2.11 4.26
C SER A 42 -11.27 -2.52 5.73
N ALA A 43 -10.50 -3.54 6.10
CA ALA A 43 -10.38 -3.98 7.50
C ALA A 43 -9.73 -2.90 8.38
N ARG A 44 -8.67 -2.25 7.88
CA ARG A 44 -7.94 -1.19 8.57
C ARG A 44 -8.79 0.05 8.84
N LEU A 45 -9.70 0.38 7.93
CA LEU A 45 -10.57 1.56 8.01
C LEU A 45 -11.90 1.29 8.73
N ALA A 46 -12.32 0.03 8.83
CA ALA A 46 -13.50 -0.36 9.62
C ALA A 46 -13.25 -0.28 11.14
N THR A 47 -11.99 -0.25 11.56
CA THR A 47 -11.59 -0.09 12.97
C THR A 47 -11.39 1.40 13.27
N GLU A 48 -11.94 1.90 14.38
CA GLU A 48 -11.66 3.28 14.81
C GLU A 48 -10.15 3.50 14.91
N ALA A 49 -9.65 4.54 14.23
CA ALA A 49 -8.22 4.80 14.16
C ALA A 49 -7.69 5.23 15.53
N GLY A 50 -7.10 4.29 16.27
CA GLY A 50 -6.35 4.60 17.48
C GLY A 50 -5.12 5.43 17.14
N ALA A 51 -4.84 6.48 17.93
CA ALA A 51 -3.74 7.41 17.71
C ALA A 51 -2.32 6.77 17.68
N ASN A 52 -2.22 5.49 18.04
CA ASN A 52 -0.99 4.70 18.12
C ASN A 52 -1.05 3.35 17.38
N GLN A 53 -1.97 3.18 16.41
CA GLN A 53 -2.06 1.94 15.66
C GLN A 53 -0.82 1.77 14.74
N PRO A 54 -0.21 0.57 14.69
CA PRO A 54 0.95 0.32 13.83
C PRO A 54 0.62 0.52 12.35
N LEU A 55 1.65 0.81 11.57
CA LEU A 55 1.58 0.90 10.12
C LEU A 55 1.47 -0.51 9.54
N ASP A 56 0.45 -0.74 8.71
CA ASP A 56 0.31 -2.00 8.00
C ASP A 56 1.31 -2.06 6.84
N THR A 57 1.89 -3.22 6.59
CA THR A 57 2.72 -3.47 5.39
C THR A 57 1.92 -4.32 4.40
N PHE A 58 1.98 -3.94 3.12
CA PHE A 58 1.47 -4.72 2.00
C PHE A 58 2.61 -4.99 1.01
N SER A 59 2.98 -6.27 0.89
CA SER A 59 4.06 -6.68 0.00
C SER A 59 3.49 -7.16 -1.34
N LEU A 60 4.08 -6.64 -2.40
CA LEU A 60 3.90 -7.10 -3.77
C LEU A 60 5.09 -7.97 -4.13
N ASP A 61 4.80 -9.16 -4.64
CA ASP A 61 5.80 -10.13 -5.09
C ASP A 61 6.35 -9.79 -6.49
#